data_AF-A0A6P5SGS8-F1
#
_entry.id   AF-A0A6P5SGS8-F1
#
_cell.length_a   1.000
_cell.length_b   1.000
_cell.length_c   1.000
_cell.angle_alpha   90.00
_cell.angle_beta   90.00
_cell.angle_gamma   90.00
#
_symmetry.space_group_name_H-M   'P 1'
#
loop_
_entity.id
_entity.type
_entity.pdbx_description
1 polymer ?
#
loop_
_entity_poly.entity_id
_entity_poly.type
_entity_poly.pdbx_seq_one_letter_code
_entity_poly.pdbx_strand_id
1 'polypeptide(L)'
;MMLKEKYLPLVSGWTHSGITCVIFLAAICCRTVASDVKKESDEHGVCWAKVGHSYPLNCAFDLFDSSFFNNTKMLEIVKGQKEFNIPIFTANRKLVASVNGGLHHPSYLVFNSAWGSEQSQHVTKRFKYPSLSGIKKPGSEQDIAFMSILELGELIKTKQITSKELTKFFLKRLKRYNHALEAVVTYTEELAYKQAKEADKLLAQGVYLGPLHGIPYGLKDIIAVPHYKTTWGSRSFKSQVLDIEAWVYKRLKSAGAVLVAKLVSGSLAYDDIWFGGRTRNPWNIEEFSTGSSAGPAASTSAGSIQS
;
A
#
# COMPACT_ATOMS: atom_id res chain seq x y z
N MET A 1 27.61 7.41 -47.23
CA MET A 1 27.16 8.80 -46.98
C MET A 1 27.16 9.02 -45.49
N MET A 2 28.15 9.78 -44.99
CA MET A 2 28.28 10.22 -43.59
C MET A 2 27.00 10.97 -43.15
N LEU A 3 26.52 10.86 -41.90
CA LEU A 3 27.10 11.57 -40.75
C LEU A 3 26.88 10.84 -39.41
N LYS A 4 27.91 11.02 -38.57
CA LYS A 4 28.15 10.57 -37.20
C LYS A 4 27.48 11.47 -36.15
N GLU A 5 27.53 10.98 -34.89
CA GLU A 5 27.69 11.76 -33.63
C GLU A 5 26.45 12.54 -33.11
N LYS A 6 25.98 12.47 -31.85
CA LYS A 6 26.56 12.18 -30.52
C LYS A 6 25.43 11.78 -29.53
N TYR A 7 25.70 10.81 -28.66
CA TYR A 7 25.57 10.84 -27.18
C TYR A 7 25.33 9.44 -26.58
N LEU A 8 26.31 9.01 -25.80
CA LEU A 8 26.37 7.83 -24.93
C LEU A 8 25.90 8.23 -23.50
N PRO A 9 25.86 7.33 -22.50
CA PRO A 9 24.68 6.72 -21.88
C PRO A 9 24.28 7.37 -20.52
N LEU A 10 23.00 7.27 -20.14
CA LEU A 10 22.57 7.50 -18.74
C LEU A 10 21.91 6.25 -18.17
N VAL A 11 22.75 5.45 -17.53
CA VAL A 11 22.39 4.48 -16.51
C VAL A 11 22.14 5.24 -15.20
N SER A 12 21.22 4.73 -14.37
CA SER A 12 20.91 5.08 -12.98
C SER A 12 19.73 6.04 -12.75
N GLY A 13 18.64 5.46 -12.21
CA GLY A 13 17.43 6.15 -11.80
C GLY A 13 16.48 5.21 -11.06
N TRP A 14 17.00 4.41 -10.11
CA TRP A 14 16.19 3.56 -9.26
C TRP A 14 15.49 4.40 -8.19
N THR A 15 14.21 4.70 -8.42
CA THR A 15 13.30 5.25 -7.43
C THR A 15 12.86 4.13 -6.49
N HIS A 16 13.64 3.87 -5.45
CA HIS A 16 13.21 3.10 -4.28
C HIS A 16 12.19 3.90 -3.48
N SER A 17 10.92 3.84 -3.86
CA SER A 17 9.81 4.42 -3.11
C SER A 17 8.84 3.33 -2.64
N GLY A 18 8.64 3.27 -1.32
CA GLY A 18 7.39 2.73 -0.76
C GLY A 18 7.54 1.75 0.41
N ILE A 19 8.51 0.83 0.39
CA ILE A 19 8.48 -0.32 1.35
C ILE A 19 9.64 -0.33 2.32
N THR A 20 10.79 0.27 1.97
CA THR A 20 11.86 0.55 2.94
C THR A 20 11.37 1.50 4.05
N CYS A 21 10.34 2.31 3.77
CA CYS A 21 9.82 3.33 4.68
C CYS A 21 9.14 2.73 5.93
N VAL A 22 8.45 1.58 5.83
CA VAL A 22 7.74 0.99 6.97
C VAL A 22 8.70 0.39 8.00
N ILE A 23 9.81 -0.20 7.54
CA ILE A 23 10.89 -0.69 8.43
C ILE A 23 11.76 0.48 8.92
N PHE A 24 11.96 1.52 8.09
CA PHE A 24 12.71 2.73 8.49
C PHE A 24 11.97 3.58 9.54
N LEU A 25 10.65 3.67 9.49
CA LEU A 25 9.86 4.43 10.47
C LEU A 25 10.00 3.84 11.87
N ALA A 26 10.00 2.52 11.99
CA ALA A 26 10.23 1.83 13.27
C ALA A 26 11.62 2.15 13.85
N ALA A 27 12.65 2.26 13.00
CA ALA A 27 14.02 2.60 13.42
C ALA A 27 14.23 4.10 13.70
N ILE A 28 13.48 5.00 13.04
CA ILE A 28 13.54 6.45 13.28
C ILE A 28 12.83 6.80 14.60
N CYS A 29 11.65 6.22 14.85
CA CYS A 29 10.89 6.45 16.09
C CYS A 29 11.69 6.02 17.34
N CYS A 30 12.47 4.94 17.23
CA CYS A 30 13.32 4.45 18.31
C CYS A 30 14.49 5.40 18.66
N ARG A 31 14.92 6.27 17.72
CA ARG A 31 15.98 7.26 17.98
C ARG A 31 15.46 8.54 18.61
N THR A 32 14.27 9.03 18.23
CA THR A 32 13.69 10.26 18.81
C THR A 32 13.33 10.05 20.28
N VAL A 33 12.74 8.89 20.62
CA VAL A 33 12.43 8.53 22.01
C VAL A 33 13.72 8.40 22.86
N ALA A 34 14.83 7.91 22.30
CA ALA A 34 16.09 7.81 23.02
C ALA A 34 16.81 9.17 23.22
N SER A 35 16.54 10.17 22.37
CA SER A 35 17.09 11.52 22.51
C SER A 35 16.23 12.43 23.38
N ASP A 36 14.91 12.24 23.41
CA ASP A 36 13.99 13.04 24.23
C ASP A 36 14.01 12.61 25.71
N VAL A 37 14.24 11.31 25.99
CA VAL A 37 14.49 10.81 27.35
C VAL A 37 15.79 11.38 27.97
N LYS A 38 16.70 11.91 27.14
CA LYS A 38 17.94 12.57 27.62
C LYS A 38 17.79 14.06 27.87
N LYS A 39 16.65 14.66 27.52
CA LYS A 39 16.37 16.09 27.68
C LYS A 39 15.30 16.39 28.75
N GLU A 40 14.51 15.39 29.11
CA GLU A 40 13.53 15.45 30.21
C GLU A 40 14.08 14.96 31.57
N SER A 41 15.41 14.82 31.69
CA SER A 41 16.06 14.31 32.91
C SER A 41 16.45 15.37 33.95
N ASP A 42 16.12 16.66 33.72
CA ASP A 42 16.53 17.75 34.62
C ASP A 42 15.39 18.43 35.40
N GLU A 43 14.12 18.08 35.16
CA GLU A 43 13.00 18.60 35.98
C GLU A 43 12.03 17.48 36.38
N HIS A 44 11.95 17.27 37.70
CA HIS A 44 10.99 16.45 38.45
C HIS A 44 11.46 15.05 38.81
N GLY A 45 11.90 14.95 40.07
CA GLY A 45 12.34 13.72 40.69
C GLY A 45 11.22 12.77 41.10
N VAL A 46 11.66 11.51 41.22
CA VAL A 46 11.10 10.40 42.00
C VAL A 46 10.03 9.54 41.30
N CYS A 47 10.50 8.54 40.55
CA CYS A 47 10.31 7.14 40.95
C CYS A 47 11.35 6.23 40.28
N TRP A 48 12.23 5.63 41.09
CA TRP A 48 13.34 4.80 40.66
C TRP A 48 13.02 3.31 40.69
N ALA A 49 13.63 2.61 39.72
CA ALA A 49 14.28 1.30 39.85
C ALA A 49 13.40 0.05 40.09
N LYS A 50 13.10 -0.65 38.99
CA LYS A 50 13.57 -2.03 38.70
C LYS A 50 13.03 -2.50 37.34
N VAL A 51 13.89 -3.22 36.59
CA VAL A 51 13.60 -4.03 35.38
C VAL A 51 13.68 -3.33 34.00
N GLY A 52 14.81 -3.53 33.32
CA GLY A 52 14.88 -3.95 31.90
C GLY A 52 14.72 -2.91 30.78
N HIS A 53 15.72 -2.84 29.89
CA HIS A 53 15.79 -2.05 28.64
C HIS A 53 14.63 -2.23 27.62
N SER A 54 13.59 -3.01 27.94
CA SER A 54 12.51 -3.38 27.02
C SER A 54 11.26 -2.51 27.11
N TYR A 55 11.10 -1.68 28.15
CA TYR A 55 9.89 -0.87 28.34
C TYR A 55 9.70 0.29 27.34
N PRO A 56 10.73 1.03 26.88
CA PRO A 56 10.51 2.16 25.96
C PRO A 56 10.02 1.73 24.57
N LEU A 57 10.42 0.53 24.14
CA LEU A 57 10.02 -0.06 22.87
C LEU A 57 8.58 -0.58 22.92
N ASN A 58 8.17 -1.23 24.01
CA ASN A 58 6.79 -1.69 24.16
C ASN A 58 5.79 -0.53 24.04
N CYS A 59 6.05 0.61 24.68
CA CYS A 59 5.19 1.79 24.56
C CYS A 59 5.16 2.40 23.14
N ALA A 60 6.29 2.39 22.42
CA ALA A 60 6.34 2.87 21.04
C ALA A 60 5.61 1.94 20.04
N PHE A 61 5.53 0.65 20.37
CA PHE A 61 4.90 -0.37 19.53
C PHE A 61 3.45 -0.69 19.92
N ASP A 62 3.00 -0.35 21.12
CA ASP A 62 1.57 -0.35 21.48
C ASP A 62 0.75 0.58 20.57
N LEU A 63 1.38 1.62 20.01
CA LEU A 63 0.79 2.49 18.98
C LEU A 63 0.53 1.77 17.63
N PHE A 64 1.17 0.63 17.39
CA PHE A 64 1.07 -0.20 16.18
C PHE A 64 0.35 -1.53 16.43
N ASP A 65 -0.34 -1.68 17.56
CA ASP A 65 -1.08 -2.90 17.95
C ASP A 65 -0.14 -4.13 18.06
N SER A 66 0.89 -4.01 18.92
CA SER A 66 2.00 -4.96 19.01
C SER A 66 1.74 -6.30 19.69
N SER A 67 0.48 -6.67 19.90
CA SER A 67 0.13 -8.04 20.31
C SER A 67 0.62 -9.12 19.30
N PHE A 68 1.07 -8.70 18.12
CA PHE A 68 1.59 -9.55 17.06
C PHE A 68 3.04 -10.08 17.29
N PHE A 69 3.91 -9.39 18.02
CA PHE A 69 5.32 -9.80 18.20
C PHE A 69 5.62 -10.23 19.64
N ASN A 70 5.96 -11.51 19.84
CA ASN A 70 6.43 -12.01 21.14
C ASN A 70 7.78 -11.35 21.52
N ASN A 71 8.01 -11.13 22.82
CA ASN A 71 9.19 -10.47 23.38
C ASN A 71 10.53 -11.02 22.87
N THR A 72 10.60 -12.31 22.53
CA THR A 72 11.79 -12.94 21.96
C THR A 72 12.11 -12.42 20.55
N LYS A 73 11.09 -12.20 19.70
CA LYS A 73 11.27 -11.65 18.35
C LYS A 73 11.70 -10.18 18.39
N MET A 74 11.28 -9.44 19.41
CA MET A 74 11.71 -8.05 19.62
C MET A 74 13.21 -7.94 19.87
N LEU A 75 13.79 -8.89 20.62
CA LEU A 75 15.23 -8.95 20.86
C LEU A 75 16.03 -9.26 19.58
N GLU A 76 15.50 -10.12 18.71
CA GLU A 76 16.11 -10.44 17.41
C GLU A 76 16.11 -9.23 16.47
N ILE A 77 15.03 -8.44 16.44
CA ILE A 77 14.93 -7.22 15.65
C ILE A 77 15.97 -6.19 16.10
N VAL A 78 16.13 -6.01 17.42
CA VAL A 78 17.14 -5.09 17.99
C VAL A 78 18.57 -5.54 17.65
N LYS A 79 18.82 -6.85 17.63
CA LYS A 79 20.12 -7.41 17.24
C LYS A 79 20.38 -7.21 15.74
N GLY A 80 19.38 -7.49 14.89
CA GLY A 80 19.44 -7.27 13.45
C GLY A 80 19.63 -5.80 13.07
N GLN A 81 19.09 -4.86 13.84
CA GLN A 81 19.30 -3.41 13.65
C GLN A 81 20.78 -3.01 13.80
N LYS A 82 21.53 -3.66 14.70
CA LYS A 82 22.96 -3.41 14.87
C LYS A 82 23.79 -4.00 13.73
N GLU A 83 23.37 -5.15 13.20
CA GLU A 83 24.03 -5.83 12.08
C GLU A 83 23.73 -5.15 10.72
N PHE A 84 22.56 -4.54 10.53
CA PHE A 84 22.16 -3.84 9.30
C PHE A 84 22.77 -2.43 9.11
N ASN A 85 23.62 -1.97 10.04
CA ASN A 85 24.23 -0.65 10.02
C ASN A 85 25.41 -0.58 9.03
N ILE A 86 25.15 -0.88 7.75
CA ILE A 86 26.15 -0.91 6.67
C ILE A 86 26.52 0.55 6.30
N PRO A 87 27.82 0.90 6.21
CA PRO A 87 28.29 2.27 5.92
C PRO A 87 27.65 2.94 4.70
N ILE A 88 27.24 2.14 3.70
CA ILE A 88 26.56 2.59 2.48
C ILE A 88 25.23 3.31 2.77
N PHE A 89 24.47 2.87 3.79
CA PHE A 89 23.21 3.53 4.15
C PHE A 89 23.44 4.90 4.78
N THR A 90 24.53 5.06 5.53
CA THR A 90 24.93 6.34 6.13
C THR A 90 25.38 7.34 5.06
N ALA A 91 26.10 6.86 4.04
CA ALA A 91 26.52 7.68 2.89
C ALA A 91 25.31 8.13 2.06
N ASN A 92 24.39 7.20 1.75
CA ASN A 92 23.16 7.53 1.01
C ASN A 92 22.27 8.51 1.79
N ARG A 93 22.17 8.38 3.11
CA ARG A 93 21.42 9.32 3.97
C ARG A 93 21.90 10.76 3.86
N LYS A 94 23.23 10.98 3.78
CA LYS A 94 23.81 12.32 3.64
C LYS A 94 23.47 12.96 2.29
N LEU A 95 23.32 12.17 1.23
CA LEU A 95 22.95 12.66 -0.10
C LEU A 95 21.49 13.12 -0.16
N VAL A 96 20.56 12.34 0.41
CA VAL A 96 19.12 12.70 0.46
C VAL A 96 18.80 13.79 1.48
N ALA A 97 19.66 14.02 2.48
CA ALA A 97 19.45 15.03 3.52
C ALA A 97 20.08 16.40 3.22
N SER A 98 20.62 16.62 2.02
CA SER A 98 21.06 17.96 1.61
C SER A 98 19.85 18.89 1.43
N VAL A 99 20.02 20.19 1.71
CA VAL A 99 18.95 21.20 1.80
C VAL A 99 18.06 21.30 0.55
N ASN A 100 18.45 20.70 -0.58
CA ASN A 100 17.62 20.63 -1.79
C ASN A 100 17.63 19.28 -2.52
N GLY A 101 18.19 18.19 -1.97
CA GLY A 101 18.07 16.82 -2.50
C GLY A 101 18.27 16.61 -4.02
N GLY A 102 18.90 17.56 -4.73
CA GLY A 102 19.08 17.56 -6.19
C GLY A 102 17.82 17.70 -7.06
N LEU A 103 16.63 17.96 -6.51
CA LEU A 103 15.38 18.06 -7.28
C LEU A 103 14.71 19.40 -7.01
N HIS A 104 14.71 20.29 -8.01
CA HIS A 104 13.93 21.53 -7.96
C HIS A 104 12.44 21.17 -8.04
N HIS A 105 11.74 21.29 -6.90
CA HIS A 105 10.33 20.96 -6.64
C HIS A 105 10.01 19.50 -6.25
N PRO A 106 10.50 18.98 -5.11
CA PRO A 106 9.95 17.74 -4.58
C PRO A 106 8.58 18.03 -3.96
N SER A 107 7.54 17.36 -4.42
CA SER A 107 6.31 17.19 -3.64
C SER A 107 6.60 16.13 -2.58
N TYR A 108 7.09 16.55 -1.42
CA TYR A 108 7.39 15.62 -0.32
C TYR A 108 6.22 15.56 0.67
N LEU A 109 5.82 14.34 1.02
CA LEU A 109 5.18 14.06 2.30
C LEU A 109 6.20 14.45 3.38
N VAL A 110 5.94 15.54 4.10
CA VAL A 110 6.70 15.93 5.29
C VAL A 110 6.42 14.89 6.37
N PHE A 111 7.40 14.05 6.71
CA PHE A 111 7.32 13.26 7.94
C PHE A 111 7.66 14.18 9.11
N ASN A 112 6.63 14.71 9.77
CA ASN A 112 6.82 15.47 11.01
C ASN A 112 7.09 14.50 12.17
N SER A 113 8.33 14.51 12.67
CA SER A 113 8.77 13.68 13.79
C SER A 113 8.49 14.30 15.17
N ALA A 114 8.05 15.56 15.21
CA ALA A 114 7.63 16.22 16.44
C ALA A 114 6.18 15.81 16.77
N TRP A 115 6.00 14.60 17.28
CA TRP A 115 4.78 14.22 18.00
C TRP A 115 4.88 14.75 19.43
N GLY A 116 4.80 16.08 19.56
CA GLY A 116 4.49 16.70 20.85
C GLY A 116 3.04 16.37 21.22
N SER A 117 2.76 16.30 22.51
CA SER A 117 1.44 16.06 23.11
C SER A 117 0.42 17.19 22.85
N GLU A 118 0.47 17.85 21.71
CA GLU A 118 -0.66 18.63 21.23
C GLU A 118 -1.71 17.64 20.78
N GLN A 119 -2.84 17.64 21.50
CA GLN A 119 -4.07 17.04 21.01
C GLN A 119 -4.38 17.68 19.66
N SER A 120 -3.94 17.03 18.58
CA SER A 120 -4.40 17.35 17.24
C SER A 120 -5.91 17.22 17.31
N GLN A 121 -6.62 18.35 17.32
CA GLN A 121 -8.04 18.36 17.08
C GLN A 121 -8.21 17.84 15.66
N HIS A 122 -8.30 16.51 15.53
CA HIS A 122 -8.57 15.83 14.29
C HIS A 122 -10.03 16.11 13.92
N VAL A 123 -10.30 17.32 13.47
CA VAL A 123 -11.43 17.58 12.60
C VAL A 123 -11.15 16.72 11.38
N THR A 124 -11.84 15.59 11.27
CA THR A 124 -11.80 14.72 10.08
C THR A 124 -12.31 15.53 8.89
N LYS A 125 -11.45 16.33 8.27
CA LYS A 125 -11.73 17.01 7.03
C LYS A 125 -11.98 15.92 5.99
N ARG A 126 -13.22 15.82 5.53
CA ARG A 126 -13.61 14.92 4.44
C ARG A 126 -12.74 15.26 3.24
N PHE A 127 -12.11 14.24 2.65
CA PHE A 127 -11.25 14.42 1.48
C PHE A 127 -12.05 15.13 0.38
N LYS A 128 -11.58 16.31 -0.06
CA LYS A 128 -12.18 17.05 -1.16
C LYS A 128 -11.56 16.54 -2.46
N TYR A 129 -12.38 16.05 -3.36
CA TYR A 129 -12.00 15.60 -4.69
C TYR A 129 -12.71 16.45 -5.75
N PRO A 130 -12.13 16.62 -6.95
CA PRO A 130 -12.75 17.42 -7.99
C PRO A 130 -14.07 16.76 -8.42
N SER A 131 -15.12 17.57 -8.55
CA SER A 131 -16.39 17.12 -9.11
C SER A 131 -16.27 17.06 -10.63
N LEU A 132 -16.30 15.86 -11.18
CA LEU A 132 -16.42 15.67 -12.63
C LEU A 132 -17.91 15.70 -12.99
N SER A 133 -18.23 16.33 -14.12
CA SER A 133 -19.60 16.36 -14.66
C SER A 133 -19.55 16.15 -16.16
N GLY A 134 -20.64 15.63 -16.74
CA GLY A 134 -20.73 15.39 -18.19
C GLY A 134 -19.97 14.15 -18.70
N ILE A 135 -19.38 13.34 -17.82
CA ILE A 135 -18.73 12.09 -18.20
C ILE A 135 -19.77 11.11 -18.75
N LYS A 136 -19.51 10.56 -19.93
CA LYS A 136 -20.37 9.56 -20.59
C LYS A 136 -19.65 8.22 -20.64
N LYS A 137 -20.43 7.13 -20.51
CA LYS A 137 -19.91 5.79 -20.68
C LYS A 137 -19.37 5.63 -22.11
N PRO A 138 -18.09 5.28 -22.32
CA PRO A 138 -17.56 5.05 -23.65
C PRO A 138 -18.14 3.77 -24.25
N GLY A 139 -18.17 3.69 -25.58
CA GLY A 139 -18.68 2.51 -26.30
C GLY A 139 -17.73 1.31 -26.26
N SER A 140 -16.43 1.54 -26.07
CA SER A 140 -15.40 0.49 -26.03
C SER A 140 -15.16 0.01 -24.60
N GLU A 141 -15.14 -1.31 -24.41
CA GLU A 141 -14.70 -1.96 -23.17
C GLU A 141 -13.26 -1.56 -22.79
N GLN A 142 -12.38 -1.33 -23.76
CA GLN A 142 -10.99 -0.93 -23.49
C GLN A 142 -10.91 0.44 -22.84
N ASP A 143 -11.73 1.38 -23.27
CA ASP A 143 -11.71 2.76 -22.75
C ASP A 143 -12.18 2.78 -21.29
N ILE A 144 -13.20 1.98 -20.95
CA ILE A 144 -13.66 1.83 -19.56
C ILE A 144 -12.52 1.37 -18.62
N ALA A 145 -11.64 0.49 -19.11
CA ALA A 145 -10.55 -0.06 -18.30
C ALA A 145 -9.51 0.98 -17.86
N PHE A 146 -9.32 2.04 -18.64
CA PHE A 146 -8.33 3.09 -18.40
C PHE A 146 -8.94 4.41 -17.90
N MET A 147 -10.25 4.44 -17.66
CA MET A 147 -10.88 5.56 -16.94
C MET A 147 -10.33 5.65 -15.52
N SER A 148 -10.20 6.88 -15.03
CA SER A 148 -9.84 7.17 -13.66
C SER A 148 -10.95 6.75 -12.69
N ILE A 149 -10.59 6.53 -11.42
CA ILE A 149 -11.54 6.21 -10.35
C ILE A 149 -12.65 7.26 -10.24
N LEU A 150 -12.33 8.55 -10.43
CA LEU A 150 -13.32 9.63 -10.36
C LEU A 150 -14.33 9.56 -11.50
N GLU A 151 -13.88 9.24 -12.71
CA GLU A 151 -14.76 9.07 -13.87
C GLU A 151 -15.65 7.84 -13.71
N LEU A 152 -15.09 6.70 -13.27
CA LEU A 152 -15.87 5.50 -12.98
C LEU A 152 -16.89 5.74 -11.86
N GLY A 153 -16.51 6.49 -10.82
CA GLY A 153 -17.41 6.88 -9.74
C GLY A 153 -18.57 7.74 -10.24
N GLU A 154 -18.31 8.67 -11.16
CA GLU A 154 -19.36 9.48 -11.79
C GLU A 154 -20.29 8.62 -12.69
N LEU A 155 -19.75 7.63 -13.42
CA LEU A 155 -20.59 6.69 -14.18
C LEU A 155 -21.52 5.87 -13.28
N ILE A 156 -21.03 5.41 -12.13
CA ILE A 156 -21.86 4.70 -11.13
C ILE A 156 -22.91 5.65 -10.56
N LYS A 157 -22.50 6.82 -10.08
CA LYS A 157 -23.39 7.82 -9.48
C LYS A 157 -24.51 8.27 -10.42
N THR A 158 -24.20 8.44 -11.71
CA THR A 158 -25.17 8.79 -12.76
C THR A 158 -25.94 7.58 -13.31
N LYS A 159 -25.72 6.39 -12.75
CA LYS A 159 -26.37 5.12 -13.11
C LYS A 159 -26.16 4.72 -14.58
N GLN A 160 -25.07 5.18 -15.20
CA GLN A 160 -24.68 4.77 -16.56
C GLN A 160 -24.06 3.36 -16.58
N ILE A 161 -23.52 2.92 -15.44
CA ILE A 161 -23.05 1.55 -15.20
C ILE A 161 -23.34 1.18 -13.75
N THR A 162 -23.72 -0.07 -13.50
CA THR A 162 -23.91 -0.58 -12.13
C THR A 162 -22.57 -1.07 -11.56
N SER A 163 -22.45 -1.08 -10.23
CA SER A 163 -21.29 -1.65 -9.55
C SER A 163 -21.13 -3.14 -9.88
N LYS A 164 -22.26 -3.88 -9.99
CA LYS A 164 -22.25 -5.29 -10.41
C LYS A 164 -21.69 -5.47 -11.83
N GLU A 165 -22.08 -4.64 -12.79
CA GLU A 165 -21.55 -4.69 -14.16
C GLU A 165 -20.06 -4.35 -14.20
N LEU A 166 -19.64 -3.31 -13.50
CA LEU A 166 -18.23 -2.90 -13.43
C LEU A 166 -17.36 -3.98 -12.77
N THR A 167 -17.86 -4.60 -11.70
CA THR A 167 -17.21 -5.71 -11.00
C THR A 167 -17.05 -6.92 -11.92
N LYS A 168 -18.11 -7.31 -12.64
CA LYS A 168 -18.07 -8.40 -13.63
C LYS A 168 -17.04 -8.10 -14.73
N PHE A 169 -17.01 -6.87 -15.22
CA PHE A 169 -16.09 -6.41 -16.24
C PHE A 169 -14.62 -6.57 -15.80
N PHE A 170 -14.24 -6.03 -14.65
CA PHE A 170 -12.86 -6.14 -14.17
C PHE A 170 -12.48 -7.57 -13.75
N LEU A 171 -13.38 -8.35 -13.16
CA LEU A 171 -13.11 -9.77 -12.89
C LEU A 171 -12.82 -10.56 -14.16
N LYS A 172 -13.57 -10.32 -15.25
CA LYS A 172 -13.33 -10.94 -16.56
C LYS A 172 -11.95 -10.57 -17.12
N ARG A 173 -11.57 -9.28 -17.04
CA ARG A 173 -10.26 -8.80 -17.50
C ARG A 173 -9.13 -9.40 -16.67
N LEU A 174 -9.26 -9.37 -15.36
CA LEU A 174 -8.27 -9.91 -14.43
C LEU A 174 -8.05 -11.40 -14.69
N LYS A 175 -9.10 -12.20 -14.89
CA LYS A 175 -8.97 -13.61 -15.27
C LYS A 175 -8.29 -13.81 -16.64
N ARG A 176 -8.61 -12.97 -17.62
CA ARG A 176 -8.02 -13.03 -18.97
C ARG A 176 -6.51 -12.76 -18.96
N TYR A 177 -6.06 -11.72 -18.26
CA TYR A 177 -4.67 -11.30 -18.28
C TYR A 177 -3.80 -11.99 -17.23
N ASN A 178 -4.38 -12.49 -16.14
CA ASN A 178 -3.61 -13.13 -15.07
C ASN A 178 -2.85 -14.39 -15.53
N HIS A 179 -3.32 -15.10 -16.57
CA HIS A 179 -2.57 -16.22 -17.15
C HIS A 179 -1.20 -15.78 -17.70
N ALA A 180 -1.08 -14.55 -18.20
CA ALA A 180 0.19 -14.01 -18.68
C ALA A 180 0.96 -13.27 -17.58
N LEU A 181 0.26 -12.55 -16.69
CA LEU A 181 0.89 -11.65 -15.72
C LEU A 181 1.29 -12.34 -14.41
N GLU A 182 0.61 -13.41 -14.00
CA GLU A 182 0.83 -14.04 -12.68
C GLU A 182 0.75 -13.02 -11.53
N ALA A 183 -0.31 -12.21 -11.52
CA ALA A 183 -0.47 -11.04 -10.63
C ALA A 183 -1.49 -11.24 -9.50
N VAL A 184 -2.23 -12.36 -9.50
CA VAL A 184 -3.32 -12.65 -8.55
C VAL A 184 -3.02 -13.88 -7.69
N VAL A 185 -3.20 -13.75 -6.37
CA VAL A 185 -3.09 -14.84 -5.39
C VAL A 185 -4.44 -15.52 -5.17
N THR A 186 -5.51 -14.74 -4.99
CA THR A 186 -6.85 -15.26 -4.68
C THR A 186 -7.91 -14.32 -5.23
N TYR A 187 -8.88 -14.87 -5.96
CA TYR A 187 -10.07 -14.13 -6.37
C TYR A 187 -11.11 -14.13 -5.25
N THR A 188 -11.79 -13.00 -5.06
CA THR A 188 -12.81 -12.83 -4.01
C THR A 188 -14.20 -12.67 -4.62
N GLU A 189 -14.53 -13.46 -5.65
CA GLU A 189 -15.72 -13.26 -6.49
C GLU A 189 -17.03 -13.19 -5.72
N GLU A 190 -17.26 -14.10 -4.78
CA GLU A 190 -18.48 -14.13 -3.97
C GLU A 190 -18.62 -12.85 -3.11
N LEU A 191 -17.53 -12.45 -2.44
CA LEU A 191 -17.48 -11.20 -1.69
C LEU A 191 -17.65 -9.98 -2.60
N ALA A 192 -17.02 -9.98 -3.78
CA ALA A 192 -17.08 -8.90 -4.74
C ALA A 192 -18.53 -8.67 -5.20
N TYR A 193 -19.24 -9.73 -5.60
CA TYR A 193 -20.64 -9.62 -6.00
C TYR A 193 -21.55 -9.20 -4.85
N LYS A 194 -21.27 -9.67 -3.62
CA LYS A 194 -22.01 -9.24 -2.42
C LYS A 194 -21.83 -7.74 -2.15
N GLN A 195 -20.59 -7.25 -2.18
CA GLN A 195 -20.26 -5.84 -1.96
C GLN A 195 -20.83 -4.96 -3.08
N ALA A 196 -20.72 -5.38 -4.33
CA ALA A 196 -21.26 -4.66 -5.48
C ALA A 196 -22.79 -4.53 -5.40
N LYS A 197 -23.50 -5.61 -5.02
CA LYS A 197 -24.95 -5.58 -4.82
C LYS A 197 -25.35 -4.61 -3.70
N GLU A 198 -24.59 -4.56 -2.61
CA GLU A 198 -24.85 -3.62 -1.52
C GLU A 198 -24.60 -2.17 -1.94
N ALA A 199 -23.52 -1.90 -2.70
CA ALA A 199 -23.25 -0.59 -3.26
C ALA A 199 -24.38 -0.12 -4.20
N ASP A 200 -24.87 -1.00 -5.08
CA ASP A 200 -25.99 -0.68 -5.97
C ASP A 200 -27.29 -0.43 -5.18
N LYS A 201 -27.53 -1.19 -4.10
CA LYS A 201 -28.69 -1.01 -3.21
C LYS A 201 -28.65 0.34 -2.48
N LEU A 202 -27.50 0.69 -1.91
CA LEU A 202 -27.31 1.99 -1.24
C LEU A 202 -27.52 3.15 -2.21
N LEU A 203 -27.00 3.03 -3.43
CA LEU A 203 -27.19 4.04 -4.47
C LEU A 203 -28.67 4.15 -4.88
N ALA A 204 -29.40 3.03 -4.97
CA ALA A 204 -30.84 3.03 -5.25
C ALA A 204 -31.64 3.73 -4.15
N GLN A 205 -31.18 3.68 -2.90
CA GLN A 205 -31.74 4.42 -1.76
C GLN A 205 -31.33 5.90 -1.71
N GLY A 206 -30.54 6.37 -2.68
CA GLY A 206 -30.03 7.75 -2.72
C GLY A 206 -28.78 7.98 -1.87
N VAL A 207 -28.18 6.92 -1.31
CA VAL A 207 -26.96 7.00 -0.49
C VAL A 207 -25.73 6.77 -1.35
N TYR A 208 -24.97 7.83 -1.61
CA TYR A 208 -23.67 7.77 -2.28
C TYR A 208 -22.55 8.04 -1.28
N LEU A 209 -21.68 7.05 -1.05
CA LEU A 209 -20.66 7.13 0.01
C LEU A 209 -19.43 7.96 -0.39
N GLY A 210 -19.22 8.18 -1.69
CA GLY A 210 -18.09 8.94 -2.22
C GLY A 210 -17.53 8.30 -3.50
N PRO A 211 -16.34 8.74 -3.96
CA PRO A 211 -15.80 8.37 -5.26
C PRO A 211 -15.40 6.89 -5.38
N LEU A 212 -15.23 6.19 -4.25
CA LEU A 212 -14.93 4.75 -4.21
C LEU A 212 -16.19 3.87 -4.16
N HIS A 213 -17.38 4.46 -4.12
CA HIS A 213 -18.64 3.75 -3.99
C HIS A 213 -18.85 2.83 -5.20
N GLY A 214 -18.87 1.51 -4.96
CA GLY A 214 -19.07 0.49 -5.97
C GLY A 214 -17.87 0.24 -6.90
N ILE A 215 -16.70 0.83 -6.60
CA ILE A 215 -15.51 0.70 -7.44
C ILE A 215 -14.76 -0.61 -7.11
N PRO A 216 -14.52 -1.49 -8.09
CA PRO A 216 -13.75 -2.71 -7.89
C PRO A 216 -12.25 -2.42 -7.77
N TYR A 217 -11.60 -3.03 -6.78
CA TYR A 217 -10.17 -2.86 -6.50
C TYR A 217 -9.49 -4.18 -6.14
N GLY A 218 -8.17 -4.22 -6.39
CA GLY A 218 -7.30 -5.30 -5.97
C GLY A 218 -6.51 -4.93 -4.72
N LEU A 219 -6.34 -5.86 -3.78
CA LEU A 219 -5.66 -5.61 -2.52
C LEU A 219 -4.40 -6.44 -2.41
N LYS A 220 -3.26 -5.83 -2.06
CA LYS A 220 -2.01 -6.57 -1.89
C LYS A 220 -2.18 -7.71 -0.87
N ASP A 221 -1.56 -8.85 -1.14
CA ASP A 221 -1.71 -10.08 -0.34
C ASP A 221 -1.14 -9.98 1.08
N ILE A 222 -0.48 -8.87 1.43
CA ILE A 222 -0.04 -8.58 2.80
C ILE A 222 -1.14 -8.07 3.73
N ILE A 223 -2.24 -7.57 3.18
CA ILE A 223 -3.28 -6.89 3.96
C ILE A 223 -4.35 -7.88 4.38
N ALA A 224 -4.51 -8.14 5.67
CA ALA A 224 -5.43 -9.14 6.16
C ALA A 224 -6.90 -8.84 5.82
N VAL A 225 -7.61 -9.87 5.32
CA VAL A 225 -9.04 -9.87 5.06
C VAL A 225 -9.60 -11.17 5.66
N PRO A 226 -10.61 -11.11 6.56
CA PRO A 226 -11.17 -12.30 7.19
C PRO A 226 -11.65 -13.32 6.16
N HIS A 227 -11.45 -14.61 6.46
CA HIS A 227 -11.80 -15.76 5.62
C HIS A 227 -11.06 -15.89 4.27
N TYR A 228 -10.23 -14.91 3.90
CA TYR A 228 -9.42 -14.95 2.68
C TYR A 228 -7.95 -15.17 3.01
N LYS A 229 -7.23 -15.83 2.08
CA LYS A 229 -5.79 -16.08 2.24
C LYS A 229 -5.03 -14.76 2.35
N THR A 230 -4.07 -14.74 3.26
CA THR A 230 -3.11 -13.65 3.46
C THR A 230 -1.75 -14.32 3.63
N THR A 231 -1.08 -14.58 2.51
CA THR A 231 0.07 -15.50 2.45
C THR A 231 1.42 -14.79 2.52
N TRP A 232 1.40 -13.46 2.46
CA TRP A 232 2.60 -12.63 2.41
C TRP A 232 3.55 -12.98 1.26
N GLY A 233 3.05 -13.61 0.19
CA GLY A 233 3.89 -14.09 -0.92
C GLY A 233 4.85 -15.22 -0.57
N SER A 234 4.83 -15.73 0.66
CA SER A 234 5.80 -16.69 1.17
C SER A 234 5.28 -18.12 1.11
N ARG A 235 6.16 -19.07 0.78
CA ARG A 235 5.82 -20.49 0.69
C ARG A 235 5.37 -21.06 2.05
N SER A 236 5.96 -20.60 3.15
CA SER A 236 5.64 -21.05 4.50
C SER A 236 4.22 -20.65 4.94
N PHE A 237 3.69 -19.56 4.39
CA PHE A 237 2.39 -19.01 4.74
C PHE A 237 1.35 -19.18 3.62
N LYS A 238 1.60 -20.07 2.64
CA LYS A 238 0.75 -20.26 1.45
C LYS A 238 -0.73 -20.59 1.77
N SER A 239 -0.99 -21.27 2.89
CA SER A 239 -2.35 -21.62 3.36
C SER A 239 -2.85 -20.72 4.48
N GLN A 240 -2.12 -19.67 4.86
CA GLN A 240 -2.48 -18.78 5.96
C GLN A 240 -3.77 -18.02 5.66
N VAL A 241 -4.72 -18.12 6.59
CA VAL A 241 -5.93 -17.30 6.65
C VAL A 241 -5.90 -16.60 8.00
N LEU A 242 -6.02 -15.29 8.00
CA LEU A 242 -6.01 -14.48 9.21
C LEU A 242 -7.43 -13.98 9.47
N ASP A 243 -7.97 -14.31 10.64
CA ASP A 243 -9.29 -13.85 11.07
C ASP A 243 -9.23 -12.46 11.72
N ILE A 244 -8.51 -11.55 11.06
CA ILE A 244 -8.39 -10.15 11.47
C ILE A 244 -8.71 -9.24 10.27
N GLU A 245 -9.44 -8.17 10.55
CA GLU A 245 -9.80 -7.18 9.54
C GLU A 245 -8.78 -6.04 9.57
N ALA A 246 -7.94 -5.92 8.53
CA ALA A 246 -6.97 -4.82 8.46
C ALA A 246 -7.69 -3.47 8.34
N TRP A 247 -7.15 -2.44 9.01
CA TRP A 247 -7.79 -1.13 9.08
C TRP A 247 -8.01 -0.48 7.70
N VAL A 248 -7.06 -0.66 6.78
CA VAL A 248 -7.17 -0.17 5.39
C VAL A 248 -8.34 -0.83 4.67
N TYR A 249 -8.50 -2.15 4.80
CA TYR A 249 -9.62 -2.88 4.21
C TYR A 249 -10.96 -2.41 4.83
N LYS A 250 -11.00 -2.23 6.16
CA LYS A 250 -12.18 -1.70 6.86
C LYS A 250 -12.61 -0.34 6.31
N ARG A 251 -11.66 0.58 6.07
CA ARG A 251 -11.97 1.89 5.47
C ARG A 251 -12.49 1.78 4.05
N LEU A 252 -11.84 0.98 3.20
CA LEU A 252 -12.23 0.80 1.80
C LEU A 252 -13.65 0.21 1.70
N LYS A 253 -13.93 -0.82 2.50
CA LYS A 253 -15.26 -1.41 2.65
C LYS A 253 -16.29 -0.39 3.14
N SER A 254 -15.95 0.45 4.12
CA SER A 254 -16.82 1.52 4.63
C SER A 254 -17.08 2.62 3.59
N ALA A 255 -16.17 2.82 2.64
CA ALA A 255 -16.34 3.74 1.52
C ALA A 255 -17.16 3.15 0.35
N GLY A 256 -17.60 1.88 0.47
CA GLY A 256 -18.37 1.18 -0.54
C GLY A 256 -17.53 0.55 -1.65
N ALA A 257 -16.21 0.46 -1.49
CA ALA A 257 -15.33 -0.19 -2.49
C ALA A 257 -15.53 -1.71 -2.52
N VAL A 258 -15.31 -2.31 -3.69
CA VAL A 258 -15.56 -3.73 -3.95
C VAL A 258 -14.24 -4.49 -4.11
N LEU A 259 -13.92 -5.38 -3.17
CA LEU A 259 -12.71 -6.20 -3.24
C LEU A 259 -12.92 -7.32 -4.26
N VAL A 260 -12.14 -7.34 -5.36
CA VAL A 260 -12.24 -8.39 -6.39
C VAL A 260 -11.17 -9.45 -6.30
N ALA A 261 -9.99 -9.10 -5.79
CA ALA A 261 -8.86 -10.01 -5.72
C ALA A 261 -7.80 -9.57 -4.70
N LYS A 262 -7.08 -10.57 -4.20
CA LYS A 262 -5.82 -10.46 -3.48
C LYS A 262 -4.67 -10.55 -4.49
N LEU A 263 -3.89 -9.49 -4.61
CA LEU A 263 -2.83 -9.34 -5.60
C LEU A 263 -1.46 -9.73 -5.04
N VAL A 264 -0.59 -10.24 -5.91
CA VAL A 264 0.72 -10.78 -5.56
C VAL A 264 1.59 -9.77 -4.83
N SER A 265 2.25 -10.28 -3.79
CA SER A 265 3.36 -9.64 -3.10
C SER A 265 4.58 -10.53 -3.23
N GLY A 266 5.77 -9.93 -3.38
CA GLY A 266 7.02 -10.64 -3.10
C GLY A 266 7.03 -11.20 -1.68
N SER A 267 7.76 -12.29 -1.48
CA SER A 267 7.80 -13.03 -0.22
C SER A 267 8.22 -12.14 0.93
N LEU A 268 7.38 -12.06 1.97
CA LEU A 268 7.56 -11.19 3.14
C LEU A 268 7.78 -9.72 2.78
N ALA A 269 7.16 -9.27 1.67
CA ALA A 269 7.33 -7.95 1.10
C ALA A 269 8.77 -7.62 0.68
N TYR A 270 9.59 -8.64 0.41
CA TYR A 270 10.94 -8.52 -0.11
C TYR A 270 11.02 -9.00 -1.56
N ASP A 271 11.61 -8.17 -2.43
CA ASP A 271 11.82 -8.44 -3.85
C ASP A 271 10.55 -8.89 -4.60
N ASP A 272 10.67 -9.47 -5.80
CA ASP A 272 9.57 -9.81 -6.70
C ASP A 272 9.20 -11.31 -6.75
N ILE A 273 9.97 -12.15 -6.05
CA ILE A 273 9.78 -13.59 -5.98
C ILE A 273 8.69 -13.92 -4.96
N TRP A 274 7.70 -14.71 -5.37
CA TRP A 274 6.66 -15.25 -4.50
C TRP A 274 6.51 -16.75 -4.71
N PHE A 275 5.79 -17.45 -3.82
CA PHE A 275 5.65 -18.92 -3.92
C PHE A 275 5.01 -19.41 -5.24
N GLY A 276 4.35 -18.53 -5.98
CA GLY A 276 3.71 -18.81 -7.26
C GLY A 276 4.57 -18.49 -8.48
N GLY A 277 5.78 -17.96 -8.32
CA GLY A 277 6.66 -17.56 -9.43
C GLY A 277 7.11 -16.11 -9.33
N ARG A 278 7.00 -15.37 -10.44
CA ARG A 278 7.31 -13.94 -10.55
C ARG A 278 6.30 -13.26 -11.44
N THR A 279 5.70 -12.18 -10.96
CA THR A 279 4.74 -11.40 -11.74
C THR A 279 5.45 -10.74 -12.93
N ARG A 280 4.87 -10.88 -14.13
CA ARG A 280 5.43 -10.38 -15.38
C ARG A 280 5.02 -8.93 -15.64
N ASN A 281 5.90 -8.20 -16.32
CA ASN A 281 5.69 -6.81 -16.69
C ASN A 281 4.65 -6.71 -17.83
N PRO A 282 3.54 -5.97 -17.67
CA PRO A 282 2.54 -5.83 -18.72
C PRO A 282 3.03 -5.07 -19.96
N TRP A 283 4.12 -4.31 -19.87
CA TRP A 283 4.74 -3.61 -21.00
C TRP A 283 5.69 -4.50 -21.81
N ASN A 284 6.32 -5.47 -21.15
CA ASN A 284 7.20 -6.45 -21.77
C ASN A 284 7.10 -7.78 -21.00
N ILE A 285 6.39 -8.77 -21.58
CA ILE A 285 6.14 -10.06 -20.93
C ILE A 285 7.38 -10.95 -20.75
N GLU A 286 8.51 -10.56 -21.33
CA GLU A 286 9.81 -11.20 -21.10
C GLU A 286 10.52 -10.66 -19.84
N GLU A 287 10.01 -9.56 -19.27
CA GLU A 287 10.51 -8.94 -18.04
C GLU A 287 9.55 -9.15 -16.86
N PHE A 288 10.05 -8.90 -15.65
CA PHE A 288 9.29 -8.98 -14.40
C PHE A 288 8.93 -7.59 -13.88
N SER A 289 7.82 -7.51 -13.13
CA SER A 289 7.32 -6.24 -12.58
C SER A 289 8.11 -5.68 -11.41
N THR A 290 9.19 -6.35 -10.98
CA THR A 290 9.94 -6.04 -9.75
C THR A 290 9.05 -6.04 -8.51
N GLY A 291 9.61 -5.70 -7.35
CA GLY A 291 8.98 -6.02 -6.08
C GLY A 291 9.06 -4.95 -5.00
N SER A 292 8.29 -5.10 -3.92
CA SER A 292 7.46 -6.28 -3.63
C SER A 292 5.98 -6.14 -3.95
N SER A 293 5.55 -5.00 -4.51
CA SER A 293 4.16 -4.76 -4.94
C SER A 293 3.95 -5.12 -6.40
N ALA A 294 4.49 -6.26 -6.84
CA ALA A 294 4.48 -6.68 -8.24
C ALA A 294 3.06 -6.83 -8.80
N GLY A 295 2.18 -7.53 -8.07
CA GLY A 295 0.80 -7.79 -8.49
C GLY A 295 -0.05 -6.52 -8.66
N PRO A 296 -0.10 -5.61 -7.66
CA PRO A 296 -0.75 -4.31 -7.80
C PRO A 296 -0.24 -3.50 -9.00
N ALA A 297 1.08 -3.35 -9.14
CA ALA A 297 1.66 -2.57 -10.23
C ALA A 297 1.28 -3.16 -11.60
N ALA A 298 1.47 -4.46 -11.79
CA ALA A 298 1.16 -5.14 -13.05
C ALA A 298 -0.34 -5.07 -13.39
N SER A 299 -1.21 -5.32 -12.41
CA SER A 299 -2.66 -5.37 -12.64
C SER A 299 -3.24 -4.00 -13.00
N THR A 300 -2.72 -2.94 -12.38
CA THR A 300 -3.16 -1.57 -12.68
C THR A 300 -2.61 -1.07 -14.01
N SER A 301 -1.31 -1.29 -14.29
CA SER A 301 -0.73 -0.89 -15.58
C SER A 301 -1.38 -1.63 -16.77
N ALA A 302 -1.82 -2.89 -16.57
CA ALA A 302 -2.55 -3.64 -17.59
C ALA A 302 -4.03 -3.20 -17.76
N GLY A 303 -4.52 -2.24 -16.97
CA GLY A 303 -5.95 -1.89 -16.91
C GLY A 303 -6.80 -3.10 -16.53
N SER A 304 -6.27 -4.02 -15.71
CA SER A 304 -6.98 -5.22 -15.26
C SER A 304 -7.74 -4.99 -13.96
N ILE A 305 -7.33 -3.99 -13.18
CA ILE A 305 -8.04 -3.53 -11.98
C ILE A 305 -7.59 -2.12 -11.57
N GLN A 306 -8.46 -1.39 -10.86
CA GLN A 306 -8.09 -0.13 -10.22
C GLN A 306 -7.28 -0.39 -8.93
N SER A 307 -6.27 0.44 -8.65
CA SER A 307 -5.45 0.40 -7.42
C SER A 307 -5.63 1.64 -6.57
#